data_AF-A0AAD7NCC2-F1
#
_entry.id   AF-A0AAD7NCC2-F1
#
_cell.length_a   1.000
_cell.length_b   1.000
_cell.length_c   1.000
_cell.angle_alpha   90.00
_cell.angle_beta   90.00
_cell.angle_gamma   90.00
#
_symmetry.space_group_name_H-M   'P 1'
#
loop_
_entity.id
_entity.type
_entity.pdbx_description
1 polymer ?
#
loop_
_entity_poly.entity_id
_entity_poly.type
_entity_poly.pdbx_seq_one_letter_code
_entity_poly.pdbx_strand_id
1 'polypeptide(L)'
;MSKEKLAFYKALLFIGDLFIDVDEVTAENLFIVALEGFTFMDVHRSRAQCMLLLGDLAQKKAEITKAVELWTTARPLFERSLQAKDVASHMPRVLV
;
A
#
# COMPACT_ATOMS: atom_id res chain seq x y z
N MET A 1 9.54 1.10 -16.16
CA MET A 1 8.71 0.30 -15.22
C MET A 1 7.35 0.07 -15.87
N SER A 2 6.84 -1.17 -15.90
CA SER A 2 5.71 -1.54 -16.78
C SER A 2 4.35 -1.31 -16.13
N LYS A 3 3.37 -0.83 -16.90
CA LYS A 3 2.00 -0.54 -16.42
C LYS A 3 1.28 -1.81 -15.97
N GLU A 4 1.64 -2.93 -16.57
CA GLU A 4 1.10 -4.26 -16.30
C GLU A 4 1.46 -4.70 -14.88
N LYS A 5 2.71 -4.51 -14.44
CA LYS A 5 3.11 -4.81 -13.05
C LYS A 5 2.33 -3.97 -12.04
N LEU A 6 2.14 -2.68 -12.33
CA LEU A 6 1.34 -1.82 -11.46
C LEU A 6 -0.12 -2.29 -11.37
N ALA A 7 -0.72 -2.66 -12.51
CA ALA A 7 -2.08 -3.17 -12.56
C ALA A 7 -2.22 -4.50 -11.82
N PHE A 8 -1.25 -5.40 -11.98
CA PHE A 8 -1.19 -6.68 -11.28
C PHE A 8 -1.21 -6.50 -9.76
N TYR A 9 -0.31 -5.70 -9.18
CA TYR A 9 -0.27 -5.52 -7.73
C TYR A 9 -1.50 -4.77 -7.19
N LYS A 10 -2.10 -3.86 -7.97
CA LYS A 10 -3.39 -3.25 -7.62
C LYS A 10 -4.53 -4.28 -7.60
N ALA A 11 -4.51 -5.22 -8.54
CA ALA A 11 -5.48 -6.31 -8.55
C ALA A 11 -5.32 -7.20 -7.32
N LEU A 12 -4.08 -7.55 -6.93
CA LEU A 12 -3.86 -8.31 -5.69
C LEU A 12 -4.36 -7.59 -4.45
N LEU A 13 -4.11 -6.27 -4.35
CA LEU A 13 -4.62 -5.44 -3.26
C LEU A 13 -6.16 -5.45 -3.23
N PHE A 14 -6.81 -5.28 -4.38
CA PHE A 14 -8.27 -5.29 -4.46
C PHE A 14 -8.86 -6.67 -4.13
N ILE A 15 -8.29 -7.75 -4.65
CA ILE A 15 -8.74 -9.11 -4.36
C ILE A 15 -8.53 -9.41 -2.87
N GLY A 16 -7.40 -9.04 -2.28
CA GLY A 16 -7.15 -9.24 -0.85
C GLY A 16 -8.22 -8.58 0.03
N ASP A 17 -8.66 -7.37 -0.31
CA ASP A 17 -9.73 -6.64 0.39
C ASP A 17 -11.06 -7.42 0.37
N LEU A 18 -11.39 -8.04 -0.76
CA LEU A 18 -12.57 -8.90 -0.89
C LEU A 18 -12.49 -10.19 -0.05
N PHE A 19 -11.27 -10.64 0.28
CA PHE A 19 -11.04 -11.87 1.03
C PHE A 19 -10.95 -11.67 2.54
N ILE A 20 -10.90 -10.43 3.05
CA ILE A 20 -10.71 -10.12 4.47
C ILE A 20 -11.68 -10.88 5.39
N ASP A 21 -12.95 -11.02 5.00
CA ASP A 21 -13.97 -11.70 5.80
C ASP A 21 -14.26 -13.14 5.32
N VAL A 22 -13.59 -13.60 4.25
CA VAL A 22 -13.79 -14.93 3.65
C VAL A 22 -12.66 -15.87 4.06
N ASP A 23 -11.41 -15.43 3.91
CA ASP A 23 -10.20 -16.15 4.26
C ASP A 23 -9.09 -15.14 4.55
N GLU A 24 -8.90 -14.86 5.85
CA GLU A 24 -7.91 -13.91 6.35
C GLU A 24 -6.47 -14.28 5.94
N VAL A 25 -6.17 -15.58 5.82
CA VAL A 25 -4.82 -16.04 5.44
C VAL A 25 -4.55 -15.71 3.99
N THR A 26 -5.54 -15.94 3.12
CA THR A 26 -5.45 -15.53 1.71
C THR A 26 -5.34 -14.02 1.57
N ALA A 27 -6.15 -13.24 2.31
CA ALA A 27 -6.09 -11.79 2.30
C ALA A 27 -4.71 -11.26 2.72
N GLU A 28 -4.15 -11.77 3.84
CA GLU A 28 -2.83 -11.39 4.34
C GLU A 28 -1.74 -11.65 3.30
N ASN A 29 -1.72 -12.85 2.70
CA ASN A 29 -0.74 -13.21 1.68
C ASN A 29 -0.82 -12.30 0.45
N LEU A 30 -2.03 -11.97 -0.01
CA LEU A 30 -2.24 -11.06 -1.14
C LEU A 30 -1.71 -9.66 -0.85
N PHE A 31 -1.96 -9.14 0.37
CA PHE A 31 -1.44 -7.84 0.77
C PHE A 31 0.09 -7.83 0.91
N ILE A 32 0.71 -8.91 1.38
CA ILE A 32 2.17 -9.05 1.48
C ILE A 32 2.79 -8.99 0.08
N VAL A 33 2.30 -9.79 -0.87
CA VAL A 33 2.81 -9.80 -2.25
C VAL A 33 2.63 -8.42 -2.92
N ALA A 34 1.47 -7.79 -2.70
CA ALA A 34 1.23 -6.42 -3.19
C ALA A 34 2.19 -5.41 -2.55
N LEU A 35 2.43 -5.50 -1.23
CA LEU A 35 3.34 -4.63 -0.49
C LEU A 35 4.77 -4.71 -1.01
N GLU A 36 5.28 -5.92 -1.24
CA GLU A 36 6.60 -6.16 -1.84
C GLU A 36 6.69 -5.55 -3.24
N GLY A 37 5.66 -5.78 -4.06
CA GLY A 37 5.55 -5.20 -5.39
C GLY A 37 5.59 -3.67 -5.39
N PHE A 38 4.77 -3.03 -4.56
CA PHE A 38 4.76 -1.56 -4.44
C PHE A 38 6.03 -1.02 -3.78
N THR A 39 6.71 -1.80 -2.94
CA THR A 39 8.02 -1.45 -2.38
C THR A 39 9.09 -1.43 -3.45
N PHE A 40 9.17 -2.47 -4.27
CA PHE A 40 10.10 -2.54 -5.40
C PHE A 40 9.84 -1.42 -6.43
N MET A 41 8.57 -1.05 -6.64
CA MET A 41 8.16 -0.03 -7.59
C MET A 41 8.15 1.40 -7.04
N ASP A 42 8.49 1.58 -5.77
CA ASP A 42 8.44 2.86 -5.05
C ASP A 42 7.08 3.58 -5.10
N VAL A 43 5.98 2.82 -5.07
CA VAL A 43 4.61 3.37 -5.10
C VAL A 43 4.12 3.60 -3.68
N HIS A 44 4.48 4.74 -3.10
CA HIS A 44 4.24 5.05 -1.68
C HIS A 44 2.77 4.91 -1.24
N ARG A 45 1.81 5.45 -2.00
CA ARG A 45 0.38 5.39 -1.63
C ARG A 45 -0.11 3.96 -1.48
N SER A 46 0.26 3.10 -2.42
CA SER A 46 -0.21 1.71 -2.44
C SER A 46 0.53 0.85 -1.41
N ARG A 47 1.83 1.11 -1.14
CA ARG A 47 2.50 0.53 0.05
C ARG A 47 1.76 0.87 1.34
N ALA A 48 1.42 2.15 1.52
CA ALA A 48 0.73 2.62 2.72
C ALA A 48 -0.63 1.94 2.88
N GLN A 49 -1.35 1.75 1.78
CA GLN A 49 -2.63 1.04 1.79
C GLN A 49 -2.49 -0.44 2.18
N CYS A 50 -1.49 -1.16 1.64
CA CYS A 50 -1.21 -2.53 2.10
C CYS A 50 -0.90 -2.58 3.60
N MET A 51 -0.10 -1.64 4.10
CA MET A 51 0.22 -1.56 5.53
C MET A 51 -0.99 -1.28 6.40
N LEU A 52 -1.94 -0.44 5.95
CA LEU A 52 -3.20 -0.25 6.67
C LEU A 52 -3.99 -1.55 6.80
N LEU A 53 -4.23 -2.24 5.68
CA LEU A 53 -5.04 -3.46 5.66
C LEU A 53 -4.39 -4.61 6.45
N LEU A 54 -3.06 -4.73 6.38
CA LEU A 54 -2.31 -5.68 7.22
C LEU A 54 -2.41 -5.32 8.71
N GLY A 55 -2.43 -4.02 9.04
CA GLY A 55 -2.65 -3.56 10.40
C GLY A 55 -4.06 -3.89 10.91
N ASP A 56 -5.07 -3.73 10.05
CA ASP A 56 -6.46 -4.06 10.36
C ASP A 56 -6.63 -5.58 10.59
N LEU A 57 -5.98 -6.41 9.76
CA LEU A 57 -5.92 -7.87 9.99
C LEU A 57 -5.18 -8.23 11.29
N ALA A 58 -4.05 -7.57 11.58
CA ALA A 58 -3.33 -7.78 12.84
C ALA A 58 -4.22 -7.41 14.05
N GLN A 59 -4.99 -6.33 13.96
CA GLN A 59 -5.95 -5.95 14.99
C GLN A 59 -7.04 -7.02 15.18
N LYS A 60 -7.63 -7.53 14.09
CA LYS A 60 -8.62 -8.63 14.13
C LYS A 60 -8.06 -9.88 14.83
N LYS A 61 -6.78 -10.18 14.62
CA LYS A 61 -6.04 -11.27 15.28
C LYS A 61 -5.58 -10.96 16.72
N ALA A 62 -5.98 -9.82 17.27
CA ALA A 62 -5.55 -9.30 18.58
C ALA A 62 -4.03 -9.04 18.69
N GLU A 63 -3.32 -8.90 17.57
CA GLU A 63 -1.90 -8.54 17.48
C GLU A 63 -1.72 -7.02 17.53
N ILE A 64 -2.20 -6.37 18.61
CA ILE A 64 -2.34 -4.91 18.68
C ILE A 64 -1.02 -4.16 18.46
N THR A 65 0.10 -4.66 19.01
CA THR A 65 1.42 -4.03 18.83
C THR A 65 1.82 -3.97 17.35
N LYS A 66 1.61 -5.07 16.61
CA LYS A 66 1.91 -5.16 15.18
C LYS A 66 0.99 -4.25 14.36
N ALA A 67 -0.29 -4.18 14.72
CA ALA A 67 -1.23 -3.26 14.08
C ALA A 67 -0.77 -1.80 14.20
N VAL A 68 -0.40 -1.38 15.41
CA VAL A 68 0.10 -0.01 15.67
C VAL A 68 1.39 0.28 14.89
N GLU A 69 2.32 -0.67 14.83
CA GLU A 69 3.56 -0.53 14.04
C GLU A 69 3.25 -0.32 12.55
N LEU A 70 2.36 -1.15 11.99
CA LEU A 70 1.96 -1.08 10.59
C LEU A 70 1.28 0.26 10.25
N TRP A 71 0.31 0.69 11.06
CA TRP A 71 -0.37 1.97 10.85
C TRP A 71 0.57 3.17 11.01
N THR A 72 1.48 3.12 11.99
CA THR A 72 2.47 4.18 12.20
C THR A 72 3.43 4.29 11.02
N THR A 73 3.82 3.15 10.44
CA THR A 73 4.68 3.10 9.26
C THR A 73 3.96 3.57 7.98
N ALA A 74 2.64 3.36 7.88
CA ALA A 74 1.83 3.80 6.74
C ALA A 74 1.69 5.33 6.66
N ARG A 75 1.61 6.03 7.79
CA ARG A 75 1.38 7.48 7.86
C ARG A 75 2.34 8.33 6.99
N PRO A 76 3.68 8.23 7.13
CA PRO A 76 4.60 9.04 6.33
C PRO A 76 4.55 8.71 4.82
N LEU A 77 4.09 7.51 4.44
CA LEU A 77 3.95 7.13 3.03
C LEU A 77 2.73 7.81 2.38
N PHE A 78 1.63 7.99 3.12
CA PHE A 78 0.51 8.80 2.65
C PHE A 78 0.89 10.27 2.51
N GLU A 79 1.62 10.83 3.47
CA GLU A 79 2.12 12.21 3.42
C GLU A 79 3.00 12.45 2.18
N ARG A 80 3.93 11.52 1.88
CA ARG A 80 4.75 11.59 0.66
C ARG A 80 3.92 11.49 -0.61
N SER A 81 2.87 10.66 -0.63
CA SER A 81 1.97 10.56 -1.78
C SER A 81 1.14 11.82 -1.99
N LEU A 82 0.75 12.52 -0.93
CA LEU A 82 0.02 13.79 -1.03
C LEU A 82 0.95 14.88 -1.56
N GLN A 83 2.17 14.97 -1.03
CA GLN A 83 3.20 15.87 -1.53
C GLN A 83 3.59 15.57 -2.99
N ALA A 84 3.56 14.32 -3.45
CA ALA A 84 3.85 14.00 -4.85
C ALA A 84 2.85 14.61 -5.85
N LYS A 85 1.59 14.86 -5.43
CA LYS A 85 0.64 15.64 -6.25
C LYS A 85 1.00 17.12 -6.28
N ASP A 86 1.55 17.64 -5.18
CA ASP A 86 1.98 19.04 -5.04
C ASP A 86 3.36 19.30 -5.69
N VAL A 87 4.25 18.32 -5.79
CA VAL A 87 5.53 18.46 -6.51
C VAL A 87 5.29 18.61 -8.01
N ALA A 88 4.29 17.92 -8.57
CA ALA A 88 3.91 18.06 -9.98
C ALA A 88 3.40 19.47 -10.33
N SER A 89 2.84 20.22 -9.36
CA SER A 89 2.43 21.61 -9.57
C SER A 89 3.54 22.65 -9.37
N HIS A 90 4.72 22.23 -8.87
CA HIS A 90 5.85 23.13 -8.60
C HIS A 90 7.11 22.81 -9.43
N MET A 91 7.08 21.83 -10.34
CA MET A 91 8.14 21.67 -11.35
C MET A 91 7.93 22.69 -12.48
N PRO A 92 8.85 23.64 -12.72
CA PRO A 92 8.79 24.46 -13.92
C PRO A 92 9.00 23.55 -15.15
N ARG A 93 8.12 23.69 -16.15
CA ARG A 93 8.39 23.21 -17.51
C ARG A 93 9.66 23.92 -17.98
N VAL A 94 10.82 23.28 -17.84
CA VAL A 94 12.01 23.71 -18.55
C VAL A 94 11.78 23.36 -20.00
N LEU A 95 11.41 24.38 -20.78
CA LEU A 95 11.49 24.35 -22.23
C LEU A 95 12.95 24.16 -22.63
N VAL A 96 13.27 23.02 -23.24
CA VAL A 96 14.25 22.91 -24.33
C VAL A 96 13.74 21.88 -25.32
#